data_AF-A0A0G2Z689-F1
#
_entry.id   AF-A0A0G2Z689-F1
#
_cell.length_a   1.000
_cell.length_b   1.000
_cell.length_c   1.000
_cell.angle_alpha   90.00
_cell.angle_beta   90.00
_cell.angle_gamma   90.00
#
_symmetry.space_group_name_H-M   'P 1'
#
loop_
_entity.id
_entity.type
_entity.pdbx_description
1 polymer ?
#
loop_
_entity_poly.entity_id
_entity_poly.type
_entity_poly.pdbx_seq_one_letter_code
_entity_poly.pdbx_strand_id
1 'polypeptide(L)'
;MIGRKTRLFVDLAFIFSGIWLMKSVSPWFAFLIAGVFLFPLLRDFGVMRDLDERERYIDAISSKAALAVTILIILLQIGLKNILNWDELIAFVLIPIVTKALVFMGMALSRDKTISYSIRVLVLVYLFFVFLSHGFSFEALIEALPGILVLVFGELARKWRWFGLGLFGMVVLITSQFIDDITRPNALLVFYIITAPIVLAGVRSLMRESIPRENS
;
A
#
# COMPACT_ATOMS: atom_id res chain seq x y z
N MET A 1 -17.99 17.26 3.94
CA MET A 1 -18.26 16.24 4.99
C MET A 1 -18.26 14.79 4.46
N ILE A 2 -18.81 14.51 3.26
CA ILE A 2 -18.85 13.14 2.67
C ILE A 2 -17.45 12.57 2.40
N GLY A 3 -16.51 13.39 1.89
CA GLY A 3 -15.16 12.93 1.52
C GLY A 3 -14.29 12.42 2.68
N ARG A 4 -14.48 12.94 3.91
CA ARG A 4 -13.71 12.52 5.09
C ARG A 4 -14.15 11.13 5.57
N LYS A 5 -15.46 10.88 5.63
CA LYS A 5 -16.01 9.56 6.01
C LYS A 5 -15.62 8.47 5.02
N THR A 6 -15.63 8.77 3.71
CA THR A 6 -15.18 7.81 2.69
C THR A 6 -13.69 7.53 2.77
N ARG A 7 -12.85 8.54 3.07
CA ARG A 7 -11.39 8.36 3.23
C ARG A 7 -11.08 7.45 4.42
N LEU A 8 -11.72 7.72 5.55
CA LEU A 8 -11.57 6.93 6.78
C LEU A 8 -12.02 5.48 6.58
N PHE A 9 -13.10 5.24 5.82
CA PHE A 9 -13.55 3.88 5.49
C PHE A 9 -12.53 3.12 4.63
N VAL A 10 -11.86 3.81 3.72
CA VAL A 10 -10.83 3.23 2.85
C VAL A 10 -9.57 2.90 3.64
N ASP A 11 -9.13 3.82 4.49
CA ASP A 11 -7.95 3.61 5.35
C ASP A 11 -8.22 2.44 6.31
N LEU A 12 -9.42 2.39 6.91
CA LEU A 12 -9.85 1.24 7.72
C LEU A 12 -9.92 -0.06 6.91
N ALA A 13 -10.41 -0.03 5.66
CA ALA A 13 -10.45 -1.22 4.81
C ALA A 13 -9.04 -1.74 4.47
N PHE A 14 -8.08 -0.83 4.21
CA PHE A 14 -6.67 -1.17 4.00
C PHE A 14 -6.01 -1.74 5.25
N ILE A 15 -6.28 -1.12 6.40
CA ILE A 15 -5.79 -1.57 7.70
C ILE A 15 -6.36 -2.97 8.00
N PHE A 16 -7.66 -3.17 7.79
CA PHE A 16 -8.33 -4.43 8.07
C PHE A 16 -7.90 -5.54 7.10
N SER A 17 -7.76 -5.25 5.80
CA SER A 17 -7.25 -6.22 4.83
C SER A 17 -5.80 -6.58 5.11
N GLY A 18 -4.97 -5.61 5.49
CA GLY A 18 -3.61 -5.83 5.99
C GLY A 18 -3.59 -6.75 7.20
N ILE A 19 -4.39 -6.47 8.23
CA ILE A 19 -4.49 -7.32 9.45
C ILE A 19 -4.94 -8.74 9.08
N TRP A 20 -5.94 -8.87 8.21
CA TRP A 20 -6.48 -10.17 7.81
C TRP A 20 -5.45 -11.01 7.07
N LEU A 21 -4.81 -10.45 6.04
CA LEU A 21 -3.79 -11.12 5.22
C LEU A 21 -2.50 -11.41 6.00
N MET A 22 -2.20 -10.62 7.02
CA MET A 22 -1.02 -10.89 7.84
C MET A 22 -1.29 -11.88 8.96
N LYS A 23 -2.53 -11.96 9.48
CA LYS A 23 -2.92 -12.95 10.49
C LYS A 23 -2.79 -14.38 9.95
N SER A 24 -2.92 -14.58 8.63
CA SER A 24 -2.64 -15.87 7.99
C SER A 24 -1.16 -16.26 7.98
N VAL A 25 -0.23 -15.34 8.26
CA VAL A 25 1.21 -15.63 8.41
C VAL A 25 1.60 -15.66 9.89
N SER A 26 1.23 -14.64 10.68
CA SER A 26 1.45 -14.65 12.12
C SER A 26 0.43 -13.76 12.86
N PRO A 27 -0.18 -14.24 13.97
CA PRO A 27 -1.15 -13.46 14.75
C PRO A 27 -0.60 -12.12 15.28
N TRP A 28 0.72 -12.01 15.42
CA TRP A 28 1.38 -10.85 16.03
C TRP A 28 1.42 -9.61 15.13
N PHE A 29 1.18 -9.77 13.83
CA PHE A 29 1.11 -8.65 12.89
C PHE A 29 -0.03 -7.66 13.21
N ALA A 30 -1.09 -8.09 13.91
CA ALA A 30 -2.18 -7.21 14.30
C ALA A 30 -1.71 -6.05 15.20
N PHE A 31 -0.74 -6.30 16.09
CA PHE A 31 -0.17 -5.27 16.97
C PHE A 31 0.70 -4.26 16.20
N LEU A 32 1.38 -4.73 15.15
CA LEU A 32 2.27 -3.92 14.33
C LEU A 32 1.46 -2.90 13.52
N ILE A 33 0.37 -3.34 12.90
CA ILE A 33 -0.57 -2.45 12.22
C ILE A 33 -1.23 -1.48 13.22
N ALA A 34 -1.67 -1.94 14.39
CA ALA A 34 -2.26 -1.05 15.38
C ALA A 34 -1.30 0.10 15.77
N GLY A 35 0.00 -0.17 15.92
CA GLY A 35 1.01 0.86 16.22
C GLY A 35 1.34 1.77 15.04
N VAL A 36 1.52 1.21 13.83
CA VAL A 36 1.86 1.98 12.61
C VAL A 36 0.74 2.93 12.20
N PHE A 37 -0.51 2.51 12.38
CA PHE A 37 -1.70 3.27 11.96
C PHE A 37 -2.34 4.10 13.05
N LEU A 38 -1.84 4.03 14.29
CA LEU A 38 -2.38 4.79 15.42
C LEU A 38 -2.48 6.30 15.11
N PHE A 39 -1.39 6.90 14.63
CA PHE A 39 -1.34 8.34 14.33
C PHE A 39 -2.21 8.76 13.14
N PRO A 40 -2.15 8.07 11.97
CA PRO A 40 -3.12 8.27 10.89
C PRO A 40 -4.58 8.21 11.35
N LEU A 41 -4.94 7.20 12.14
CA LEU A 41 -6.30 7.02 12.65
C LEU A 41 -6.70 8.15 13.60
N LEU A 42 -5.86 8.50 14.58
CA LEU A 42 -6.13 9.59 15.52
C LEU A 42 -6.35 10.93 14.80
N ARG A 43 -5.61 11.18 13.70
CA ARG A 43 -5.82 12.35 12.85
C ARG A 43 -7.18 12.30 12.15
N ASP A 44 -7.51 11.17 11.55
CA ASP A 44 -8.75 11.01 10.80
C ASP A 44 -10.00 11.11 11.71
N PHE A 45 -9.91 10.64 12.96
CA PHE A 45 -10.89 10.86 14.02
C PHE A 45 -10.97 12.31 14.54
N GLY A 46 -10.06 13.18 14.12
CA GLY A 46 -10.07 14.61 14.47
C GLY A 46 -9.53 14.89 15.86
N VAL A 47 -8.83 13.92 16.47
CA VAL A 47 -8.12 14.09 17.75
C VAL A 47 -6.92 15.03 17.56
N MET A 48 -6.32 15.04 16.37
CA MET A 48 -5.27 16.00 15.98
C MET A 48 -5.82 16.98 14.93
N ARG A 49 -5.69 18.28 15.18
CA ARG A 49 -6.14 19.38 14.30
C ARG A 49 -5.09 19.75 13.23
N ASP A 50 -5.57 20.33 12.12
CA ASP A 50 -4.85 20.65 10.88
C ASP A 50 -3.61 21.55 11.08
N LEU A 51 -2.54 21.25 10.34
CA LEU A 51 -1.21 21.82 10.53
C LEU A 51 -0.38 21.87 9.24
N ASP A 52 0.32 23.00 9.05
CA ASP A 52 1.50 23.13 8.19
C ASP A 52 2.79 23.08 9.05
N GLU A 53 3.93 22.72 8.45
CA GLU A 53 5.24 22.36 9.04
C GLU A 53 5.27 21.25 10.11
N ARG A 54 4.36 21.27 11.09
CA ARG A 54 4.20 20.20 12.08
C ARG A 54 3.80 18.87 11.45
N GLU A 55 3.22 18.86 10.25
CA GLU A 55 2.87 17.63 9.54
C GLU A 55 4.14 16.82 9.19
N ARG A 56 5.20 17.47 8.68
CA ARG A 56 6.48 16.78 8.39
C ARG A 56 7.13 16.22 9.66
N TYR A 57 7.00 16.95 10.76
CA TYR A 57 7.55 16.54 12.05
C TYR A 57 6.77 15.37 12.68
N ILE A 58 5.44 15.45 12.70
CA ILE A 58 4.56 14.38 13.20
C ILE A 58 4.71 13.13 12.33
N ASP A 59 4.89 13.30 11.02
CA ASP A 59 5.04 12.16 10.12
C ASP A 59 6.41 11.48 10.27
N ALA A 60 7.47 12.26 10.48
CA ALA A 60 8.78 11.75 10.87
C ALA A 60 8.72 11.03 12.23
N ILE A 61 8.01 11.57 13.23
CA ILE A 61 7.78 10.89 14.52
C ILE A 61 7.01 9.60 14.31
N SER A 62 5.93 9.63 13.55
CA SER A 62 5.11 8.45 13.25
C SER A 62 5.93 7.39 12.52
N SER A 63 6.89 7.77 11.66
CA SER A 63 7.72 6.81 10.91
C SER A 63 8.76 6.18 11.81
N LYS A 64 9.34 6.98 12.72
CA LYS A 64 10.18 6.48 13.80
C LYS A 64 9.40 5.59 14.76
N ALA A 65 8.15 5.92 15.08
CA ALA A 65 7.28 5.13 15.94
C ALA A 65 6.88 3.81 15.27
N ALA A 66 6.53 3.82 13.98
CA ALA A 66 6.27 2.61 13.20
C ALA A 66 7.50 1.69 13.20
N LEU A 67 8.69 2.24 12.91
CA LEU A 67 9.94 1.49 12.96
C LEU A 67 10.24 0.96 14.37
N ALA A 68 10.05 1.77 15.42
CA ALA A 68 10.25 1.37 16.80
C ALA A 68 9.30 0.25 17.22
N VAL A 69 8.02 0.31 16.83
CA VAL A 69 7.03 -0.75 17.06
C VAL A 69 7.42 -2.02 16.31
N THR A 70 7.85 -1.92 15.05
CA THR A 70 8.37 -3.06 14.28
C THR A 70 9.55 -3.70 15.00
N ILE A 71 10.53 -2.92 15.45
CA ILE A 71 11.71 -3.41 16.17
C ILE A 71 11.31 -4.06 17.49
N LEU A 72 10.41 -3.45 18.27
CA LEU A 72 9.93 -4.00 19.54
C LEU A 72 9.22 -5.34 19.34
N ILE A 73 8.42 -5.48 18.29
CA ILE A 73 7.74 -6.74 17.97
C ILE A 73 8.75 -7.80 17.55
N ILE A 74 9.76 -7.45 16.74
CA ILE A 74 10.84 -8.37 16.37
C ILE A 74 11.60 -8.83 17.63
N LEU A 75 11.99 -7.90 18.51
CA LEU A 75 12.67 -8.23 19.77
C LEU A 75 11.80 -9.10 20.69
N LEU A 76 10.49 -8.83 20.73
CA LEU A 76 9.54 -9.66 21.47
C LEU A 76 9.46 -11.08 20.88
N GLN A 77 9.41 -11.23 19.56
CA GLN A 77 9.41 -12.56 18.90
C GLN A 77 10.67 -13.35 19.22
N ILE A 78 11.83 -12.69 19.16
CA ILE A 78 13.12 -13.28 19.53
C ILE A 78 13.11 -13.67 21.02
N GLY A 79 12.61 -12.79 21.90
CA GLY A 79 12.49 -13.04 23.34
C GLY A 79 11.53 -14.19 23.69
N LEU A 80 10.48 -14.39 22.89
CA LEU A 80 9.55 -15.52 22.97
C LEU A 80 10.12 -16.82 22.37
N LYS A 81 11.37 -16.81 21.88
CA LYS A 81 12.04 -17.93 21.22
C LYS A 81 11.32 -18.43 19.96
N ASN A 82 10.52 -17.59 19.33
CA ASN A 82 9.99 -17.90 18.01
C ASN A 82 11.15 -17.82 17.00
N ILE A 83 11.37 -18.90 16.26
CA ILE A 83 12.37 -18.92 15.18
C ILE A 83 11.75 -18.20 13.99
N LEU A 84 12.00 -16.89 13.89
CA LEU A 84 11.64 -16.12 12.71
C LEU A 84 12.61 -16.45 11.59
N ASN A 85 12.08 -16.91 10.46
CA ASN A 85 12.88 -17.04 9.25
C ASN A 85 13.17 -15.65 8.67
N TRP A 86 14.28 -15.52 7.91
CA TRP A 86 14.67 -14.24 7.30
C TRP A 86 13.57 -13.62 6.43
N ASP A 87 12.83 -14.45 5.70
CA ASP A 87 11.70 -14.04 4.88
C ASP A 87 10.55 -13.42 5.71
N GLU A 88 10.28 -13.99 6.88
CA GLU A 88 9.27 -13.47 7.82
C GLU A 88 9.71 -12.12 8.37
N LEU A 89 10.97 -12.01 8.79
CA LEU A 89 11.57 -10.74 9.26
C LEU A 89 11.43 -9.63 8.22
N ILE A 90 11.75 -9.93 6.95
CA ILE A 90 11.65 -8.96 5.86
C ILE A 90 10.18 -8.54 5.65
N ALA A 91 9.24 -9.49 5.64
CA ALA A 91 7.82 -9.19 5.54
C ALA A 91 7.30 -8.34 6.72
N PHE A 92 7.75 -8.64 7.93
CA PHE A 92 7.44 -7.89 9.16
C PHE A 92 7.88 -6.44 9.11
N VAL A 93 8.99 -6.14 8.42
CA VAL A 93 9.51 -4.78 8.29
C VAL A 93 8.87 -4.05 7.11
N LEU A 94 8.85 -4.67 5.93
CA LEU A 94 8.50 -3.98 4.70
C LEU A 94 7.02 -3.71 4.56
N ILE A 95 6.14 -4.66 4.91
CA ILE A 95 4.70 -4.47 4.67
C ILE A 95 4.16 -3.26 5.45
N PRO A 96 4.44 -3.09 6.76
CA PRO A 96 3.98 -1.93 7.50
C PRO A 96 4.51 -0.60 6.95
N ILE A 97 5.79 -0.57 6.54
CA ILE A 97 6.41 0.62 5.94
C ILE A 97 5.72 1.00 4.63
N VAL A 98 5.51 0.02 3.74
CA VAL A 98 4.82 0.24 2.45
C VAL A 98 3.40 0.71 2.68
N THR A 99 2.66 0.04 3.56
CA THR A 99 1.28 0.42 3.89
C THR A 99 1.20 1.86 4.40
N LYS A 100 2.13 2.22 5.29
CA LYS A 100 2.19 3.57 5.82
C LYS A 100 2.48 4.60 4.72
N ALA A 101 3.46 4.33 3.86
CA ALA A 101 3.80 5.22 2.76
C ALA A 101 2.60 5.44 1.82
N LEU A 102 1.84 4.39 1.54
CA LEU A 102 0.63 4.44 0.71
C LEU A 102 -0.50 5.24 1.38
N VAL A 103 -0.75 5.01 2.67
CA VAL A 103 -1.75 5.77 3.44
C VAL A 103 -1.37 7.24 3.52
N PHE A 104 -0.10 7.56 3.80
CA PHE A 104 0.39 8.94 3.77
C PHE A 104 0.20 9.59 2.40
N MET A 105 0.58 8.91 1.33
CA MET A 105 0.37 9.38 -0.04
C MET A 105 -1.10 9.65 -0.34
N GLY A 106 -2.00 8.77 0.10
CA GLY A 106 -3.45 8.93 -0.01
C GLY A 106 -4.02 10.08 0.82
N MET A 107 -3.34 10.51 1.88
CA MET A 107 -3.80 11.63 2.69
C MET A 107 -3.22 12.97 2.21
N ALA A 108 -1.93 13.00 1.87
CA ALA A 108 -1.17 14.22 1.59
C ALA A 108 -1.24 14.70 0.13
N LEU A 109 -1.38 13.79 -0.84
CA LEU A 109 -1.41 14.16 -2.25
C LEU A 109 -2.83 14.33 -2.79
N SER A 110 -2.97 15.17 -3.83
CA SER A 110 -4.22 15.25 -4.60
C SER A 110 -4.54 13.90 -5.28
N ARG A 111 -5.79 13.69 -5.69
CA ARG A 111 -6.23 12.43 -6.32
C ARG A 111 -5.33 12.06 -7.49
N ASP A 112 -5.14 12.99 -8.42
CA ASP A 112 -4.39 12.75 -9.65
C ASP A 112 -2.90 12.49 -9.38
N LYS A 113 -2.31 13.17 -8.40
CA LYS A 113 -0.92 12.93 -7.95
C LYS A 113 -0.78 11.56 -7.26
N THR A 114 -1.74 11.19 -6.41
CA THR A 114 -1.75 9.88 -5.71
C THR A 114 -1.77 8.74 -6.72
N ILE A 115 -2.72 8.78 -7.68
CA ILE A 115 -2.87 7.74 -8.71
C ILE A 115 -1.60 7.68 -9.58
N SER A 116 -1.13 8.82 -10.07
CA SER A 116 0.03 8.85 -10.96
C SER A 116 1.30 8.35 -10.29
N TYR A 117 1.58 8.79 -9.05
CA TYR A 117 2.81 8.42 -8.37
C TYR A 117 2.83 6.95 -7.95
N SER A 118 1.74 6.46 -7.34
CA SER A 118 1.63 5.05 -6.92
C SER A 118 1.76 4.07 -8.09
N ILE A 119 1.07 4.34 -9.21
CA ILE A 119 1.11 3.48 -10.40
C ILE A 119 2.46 3.56 -11.10
N ARG A 120 3.02 4.76 -11.33
CA ARG A 120 4.30 4.89 -12.05
C ARG A 120 5.46 4.26 -11.30
N VAL A 121 5.55 4.47 -9.99
CA VAL A 121 6.61 3.85 -9.17
C VAL A 121 6.47 2.33 -9.20
N LEU A 122 5.25 1.80 -9.00
CA LEU A 122 5.02 0.36 -9.09
C LEU A 122 5.44 -0.21 -10.44
N VAL A 123 4.99 0.41 -11.54
CA VAL A 123 5.26 -0.07 -12.90
C VAL A 123 6.74 0.03 -13.24
N LEU A 124 7.43 1.11 -12.84
CA LEU A 124 8.87 1.24 -13.03
C LEU A 124 9.64 0.14 -12.30
N VAL A 125 9.30 -0.11 -11.03
CA VAL A 125 9.93 -1.17 -10.24
C VAL A 125 9.65 -2.54 -10.88
N TYR A 126 8.40 -2.81 -11.27
CA TYR A 126 8.00 -4.06 -11.90
C TYR A 126 8.74 -4.29 -13.22
N LEU A 127 8.72 -3.31 -14.14
CA LEU A 127 9.39 -3.43 -15.43
C LEU A 127 10.91 -3.57 -15.26
N PHE A 128 11.50 -2.87 -14.29
CA PHE A 128 12.91 -3.05 -13.96
C PHE A 128 13.23 -4.51 -13.57
N PHE A 129 12.39 -5.14 -12.75
CA PHE A 129 12.54 -6.57 -12.42
C PHE A 129 12.33 -7.49 -13.63
N VAL A 130 11.34 -7.22 -14.47
CA VAL A 130 11.10 -8.01 -15.70
C VAL A 130 12.30 -7.94 -16.63
N PHE A 131 12.84 -6.75 -16.89
CA PHE A 131 14.02 -6.58 -17.74
C PHE A 131 15.30 -7.14 -17.10
N LEU A 132 15.44 -7.09 -15.78
CA LEU A 132 16.58 -7.73 -15.11
C LEU A 132 16.52 -9.26 -15.16
N SER A 133 15.32 -9.83 -15.05
CA SER A 133 15.13 -11.29 -15.03
C SER A 133 15.26 -11.92 -16.43
N HIS A 134 14.68 -11.29 -17.45
CA HIS A 134 14.56 -11.87 -18.79
C HIS A 134 15.36 -11.14 -19.87
N GLY A 135 16.04 -10.04 -19.52
CA GLY A 135 16.75 -9.19 -20.48
C GLY A 135 15.82 -8.54 -21.51
N PHE A 136 16.34 -8.22 -22.69
CA PHE A 136 15.54 -7.74 -23.83
C PHE A 136 15.11 -8.90 -24.72
N SER A 137 14.20 -9.73 -24.20
CA SER A 137 13.66 -10.91 -24.89
C SER A 137 12.17 -10.76 -25.21
N PHE A 138 11.65 -11.65 -26.07
CA PHE A 138 10.21 -11.71 -26.34
C PHE A 138 9.41 -12.11 -25.09
N GLU A 139 9.99 -12.95 -24.22
CA GLU A 139 9.42 -13.32 -22.92
C GLU A 139 9.28 -12.10 -22.01
N ALA A 140 10.33 -11.26 -21.91
CA ALA A 140 10.27 -10.02 -21.15
C ALA A 140 9.15 -9.07 -21.63
N LEU A 141 8.87 -9.05 -22.94
CA LEU A 141 7.78 -8.24 -23.50
C LEU A 141 6.40 -8.75 -23.04
N ILE A 142 6.20 -10.07 -23.02
CA ILE A 142 4.95 -10.69 -22.54
C ILE A 142 4.79 -10.43 -21.04
N GLU A 143 5.86 -10.63 -20.27
CA GLU A 143 5.85 -10.40 -18.83
C GLU A 143 5.72 -8.91 -18.47
N ALA A 144 6.06 -7.99 -19.36
CA ALA A 144 5.82 -6.56 -19.14
C ALA A 144 4.34 -6.17 -19.27
N LEU A 145 3.50 -6.97 -19.96
CA LEU A 145 2.12 -6.61 -20.26
C LEU A 145 1.26 -6.30 -19.03
N PRO A 146 1.28 -7.09 -17.92
CA PRO A 146 0.52 -6.77 -16.72
C PRO A 146 0.89 -5.39 -16.16
N GLY A 147 2.18 -5.05 -16.12
CA GLY A 147 2.67 -3.74 -15.69
C GLY A 147 2.18 -2.61 -16.60
N ILE A 148 2.24 -2.82 -17.92
CA ILE A 148 1.75 -1.85 -18.91
C ILE A 148 0.24 -1.65 -18.78
N LEU A 149 -0.53 -2.71 -18.59
CA LEU A 149 -1.99 -2.63 -18.39
C LEU A 149 -2.33 -1.83 -17.13
N VAL A 150 -1.64 -2.08 -16.01
CA VAL A 150 -1.79 -1.30 -14.78
C VAL A 150 -1.47 0.17 -15.02
N LEU A 151 -0.43 0.49 -15.80
CA LEU A 151 -0.10 1.87 -16.17
C LEU A 151 -1.22 2.53 -16.98
N VAL A 152 -1.73 1.84 -18.00
CA VAL A 152 -2.81 2.35 -18.86
C VAL A 152 -4.07 2.59 -18.03
N PHE A 153 -4.53 1.61 -17.25
CA PHE A 153 -5.68 1.79 -16.38
C PHE A 153 -5.47 2.92 -15.37
N GLY A 154 -4.27 3.05 -14.80
CA GLY A 154 -3.91 4.10 -13.86
C GLY A 154 -3.98 5.50 -14.48
N GLU A 155 -3.38 5.71 -15.64
CA GLU A 155 -3.39 7.00 -16.33
C GLU A 155 -4.81 7.37 -16.81
N LEU A 156 -5.60 6.40 -17.26
CA LEU A 156 -6.99 6.61 -17.63
C LEU A 156 -7.88 6.90 -16.41
N ALA A 157 -7.63 6.24 -15.27
CA ALA A 157 -8.35 6.45 -14.02
C ALA A 157 -8.21 7.86 -13.45
N ARG A 158 -7.17 8.61 -13.85
CA ARG A 158 -7.02 10.05 -13.51
C ARG A 158 -8.07 10.93 -14.19
N LYS A 159 -8.47 10.57 -15.41
CA LYS A 159 -9.45 11.32 -16.21
C LYS A 159 -10.86 10.78 -16.03
N TRP A 160 -11.00 9.45 -15.97
CA TRP A 160 -12.27 8.74 -15.99
C TRP A 160 -12.36 7.74 -14.85
N ARG A 161 -13.23 8.02 -13.89
CA ARG A 161 -13.34 7.30 -12.62
C ARG A 161 -13.62 5.81 -12.79
N TRP A 162 -14.36 5.43 -13.83
CA TRP A 162 -14.71 4.03 -14.12
C TRP A 162 -13.50 3.14 -14.45
N PHE A 163 -12.40 3.70 -14.95
CA PHE A 163 -11.17 2.93 -15.18
C PHE A 163 -10.51 2.46 -13.88
N GLY A 164 -10.93 3.02 -12.73
CA GLY A 164 -10.64 2.46 -11.41
C GLY A 164 -11.09 1.02 -11.23
N LEU A 165 -12.23 0.63 -11.83
CA LEU A 165 -12.70 -0.75 -11.82
C LEU A 165 -11.74 -1.69 -12.55
N GLY A 166 -11.07 -1.20 -13.60
CA GLY A 166 -10.02 -1.94 -14.29
C GLY A 166 -8.82 -2.25 -13.39
N LEU A 167 -8.43 -1.29 -12.53
CA LEU A 167 -7.38 -1.52 -11.52
C LEU A 167 -7.78 -2.62 -10.52
N PHE A 168 -9.03 -2.64 -10.05
CA PHE A 168 -9.52 -3.75 -9.22
C PHE A 168 -9.57 -5.08 -9.98
N GLY A 169 -9.92 -5.06 -11.27
CA GLY A 169 -9.82 -6.23 -12.14
C GLY A 169 -8.39 -6.79 -12.19
N MET A 170 -7.39 -5.92 -12.32
CA MET A 170 -5.98 -6.33 -12.24
C MET A 170 -5.62 -6.94 -10.88
N VAL A 171 -6.12 -6.38 -9.77
CA VAL A 171 -5.90 -6.96 -8.43
C VAL A 171 -6.49 -8.37 -8.35
N VAL A 172 -7.67 -8.61 -8.89
CA VAL A 172 -8.28 -9.95 -8.92
C VAL A 172 -7.44 -10.93 -9.73
N LEU A 173 -6.98 -10.52 -10.92
CA LEU A 173 -6.10 -11.35 -11.76
C LEU A 173 -4.76 -11.66 -11.08
N ILE A 174 -4.17 -10.70 -10.37
CA ILE A 174 -2.94 -10.94 -9.61
C ILE A 174 -3.25 -11.87 -8.43
N THR A 175 -4.35 -11.65 -7.71
CA THR A 175 -4.73 -12.48 -6.56
C THR A 175 -4.91 -13.94 -6.96
N SER A 176 -5.48 -14.24 -8.13
CA SER A 176 -5.65 -15.63 -8.57
C SER A 176 -4.33 -16.37 -8.82
N GLN A 177 -3.23 -15.66 -9.09
CA GLN A 177 -1.90 -16.24 -9.25
C GLN A 177 -1.19 -16.50 -7.91
N PHE A 178 -1.57 -15.80 -6.85
CA PHE A 178 -0.91 -15.87 -5.53
C PHE A 178 -1.74 -16.59 -4.47
N ILE A 179 -2.98 -16.99 -4.77
CA ILE A 179 -3.93 -17.46 -3.76
C ILE A 179 -3.45 -18.72 -3.01
N ASP A 180 -2.78 -19.64 -3.70
CA ASP A 180 -2.29 -20.89 -3.11
C ASP A 180 -1.02 -20.68 -2.28
N ASP A 181 -0.26 -19.62 -2.57
CA ASP A 181 1.03 -19.33 -1.93
C ASP A 181 0.95 -18.18 -0.91
N ILE A 182 -0.21 -17.56 -0.70
CA ILE A 182 -0.33 -16.32 0.09
C ILE A 182 0.04 -16.50 1.58
N THR A 183 0.11 -17.74 2.06
CA THR A 183 0.58 -18.07 3.42
C THR A 183 2.10 -18.06 3.53
N ARG A 184 2.85 -18.07 2.40
CA ARG A 184 4.30 -17.98 2.38
C ARG A 184 4.72 -16.50 2.49
N PRO A 185 5.63 -16.15 3.41
CA PRO A 185 6.01 -14.74 3.66
C PRO A 185 6.50 -13.98 2.41
N ASN A 186 7.33 -14.62 1.58
CA ASN A 186 7.84 -14.00 0.35
C ASN A 186 6.74 -13.75 -0.70
N ALA A 187 5.85 -14.73 -0.89
CA ALA A 187 4.73 -14.59 -1.82
C ALA A 187 3.76 -13.50 -1.33
N LEU A 188 3.46 -13.46 -0.03
CA LEU A 188 2.66 -12.39 0.57
C LEU A 188 3.29 -11.01 0.38
N LEU A 189 4.60 -10.89 0.62
CA LEU A 189 5.32 -9.63 0.47
C LEU A 189 5.25 -9.11 -0.97
N VAL A 190 5.53 -9.97 -1.95
CA VAL A 190 5.46 -9.62 -3.38
C VAL A 190 4.04 -9.25 -3.76
N PHE A 191 3.07 -10.08 -3.39
CA PHE A 191 1.65 -9.82 -3.60
C PHE A 191 1.24 -8.45 -3.05
N TYR A 192 1.65 -8.14 -1.82
CA TYR A 192 1.29 -6.90 -1.15
C TYR A 192 1.92 -5.67 -1.81
N ILE A 193 3.22 -5.73 -2.10
CA ILE A 193 3.95 -4.64 -2.76
C ILE A 193 3.32 -4.30 -4.12
N ILE A 194 2.83 -5.30 -4.84
CA ILE A 194 2.19 -5.10 -6.14
C ILE A 194 0.75 -4.61 -5.98
N THR A 195 -0.06 -5.26 -5.16
CA THR A 195 -1.50 -4.99 -5.12
C THR A 195 -1.86 -3.76 -4.31
N ALA A 196 -1.14 -3.45 -3.23
CA ALA A 196 -1.49 -2.33 -2.35
C ALA A 196 -1.47 -0.96 -3.08
N PRO A 197 -0.47 -0.61 -3.90
CA PRO A 197 -0.50 0.61 -4.70
C PRO A 197 -1.66 0.64 -5.72
N ILE A 198 -1.99 -0.51 -6.34
CA ILE A 198 -3.08 -0.64 -7.31
C ILE A 198 -4.44 -0.42 -6.62
N VAL A 199 -4.64 -1.04 -5.45
CA VAL A 199 -5.86 -0.86 -4.66
C VAL A 199 -6.00 0.61 -4.24
N LEU A 200 -4.92 1.25 -3.78
CA LEU A 200 -4.96 2.68 -3.41
C LEU A 200 -5.38 3.53 -4.61
N ALA A 201 -4.75 3.33 -5.77
CA ALA A 201 -5.08 4.05 -7.00
C ALA A 201 -6.54 3.81 -7.44
N GLY A 202 -6.99 2.55 -7.41
CA GLY A 202 -8.36 2.14 -7.72
C GLY A 202 -9.36 2.84 -6.83
N VAL A 203 -9.15 2.79 -5.51
CA VAL A 203 -10.03 3.47 -4.55
C VAL A 203 -10.03 4.97 -4.80
N ARG A 204 -8.86 5.60 -4.94
CA ARG A 204 -8.74 7.06 -5.11
C ARG A 204 -9.41 7.54 -6.39
N SER A 205 -9.38 6.75 -7.46
CA SER A 205 -10.09 7.08 -8.70
C SER A 205 -11.61 7.08 -8.54
N LEU A 206 -12.15 6.19 -7.69
CA LEU A 206 -13.58 6.10 -7.40
C LEU A 206 -14.05 7.11 -6.35
N MET A 207 -13.16 7.71 -5.56
CA MET A 207 -13.53 8.77 -4.61
C MET A 207 -13.89 10.08 -5.33
N ARG A 208 -14.92 10.80 -4.84
CA ARG A 208 -15.21 12.16 -5.32
C ARG A 208 -14.12 13.10 -4.80
N GLU A 209 -13.58 13.93 -5.70
CA GLU A 209 -12.62 14.98 -5.34
C GLU A 209 -13.26 15.90 -4.29
N SER A 210 -12.60 16.02 -3.14
CA SER A 210 -13.00 16.94 -2.06
C SER A 210 -12.27 18.27 -2.15
N ILE A 211 -11.28 18.37 -3.04
CA ILE A 211 -10.48 19.56 -3.30
C ILE A 211 -10.82 19.99 -4.74
N PRO A 212 -11.34 21.20 -4.97
CA PRO A 212 -11.60 21.71 -6.31
C PRO A 212 -10.32 21.68 -7.15
N ARG A 213 -10.45 21.34 -8.43
CA ARG A 213 -9.39 21.59 -9.40
C ARG A 213 -9.21 23.10 -9.49
N GLU A 214 -8.11 23.63 -8.97
CA GLU A 214 -7.62 24.90 -9.49
C GLU A 214 -7.27 24.65 -10.95
N ASN A 215 -7.99 25.34 -11.84
CA ASN A 215 -7.85 25.22 -13.27
C ASN A 215 -6.40 25.51 -13.65
N SER A 216 -5.70 24.49 -14.14
CA SER A 216 -4.48 24.64 -14.95
C SER A 216 -4.86 24.79 -16.40
#